data_AF-A0A9C8V8S7-F1
#
_entry.id   AF-A0A9C8V8S7-F1
#
_cell.length_a   1.000
_cell.length_b   1.000
_cell.length_c   1.000
_cell.angle_alpha   90.00
_cell.angle_beta   90.00
_cell.angle_gamma   90.00
#
_symmetry.space_group_name_H-M   'P 1'
#
loop_
_entity.id
_entity.type
_entity.pdbx_description
1 polymer ?
#
loop_
_entity_poly.entity_id
_entity_poly.type
_entity_poly.pdbx_seq_one_letter_code
_entity_poly.pdbx_strand_id
1 'polypeptide(L)'
;MKPNSRQCLFCGLLDSRTPGEIADRHLEPVCVKCDTPLWSQSDGSTVTVDIAHQRETVAQALGKFKEALSRSWQRSHAEHLRLIVGGGLIRDAVLGELFFLNSKGIVLAFEEENRGAVLVRLRWPLL
;
A
#
# COMPACT_ATOMS: atom_id res chain seq x y z
N MET A 1 -1.08 -11.94 -20.28
CA MET A 1 -1.91 -10.98 -19.51
C MET A 1 -1.42 -9.58 -19.83
N LYS A 2 -2.31 -8.63 -20.12
CA LYS A 2 -1.91 -7.23 -20.26
C LYS A 2 -1.37 -6.77 -18.89
N PRO A 3 -0.18 -6.17 -18.80
CA PRO A 3 0.51 -5.95 -17.53
C PRO A 3 -0.21 -5.00 -16.54
N ASN A 4 -1.30 -4.34 -16.96
CA ASN A 4 -1.99 -3.31 -16.18
C ASN A 4 -3.50 -3.55 -16.03
N SER A 5 -4.01 -4.78 -16.20
CA SER A 5 -5.43 -5.06 -15.94
C SER A 5 -5.69 -5.43 -14.48
N ARG A 6 -6.59 -4.71 -13.80
CA ARG A 6 -7.03 -5.00 -12.43
C ARG A 6 -8.44 -5.59 -12.45
N GLN A 7 -8.70 -6.61 -11.65
CA GLN A 7 -10.03 -7.21 -11.57
C GLN A 7 -10.89 -6.50 -10.51
N CYS A 8 -12.15 -6.21 -10.82
CA CYS A 8 -13.13 -5.87 -9.79
C CYS A 8 -13.42 -7.13 -8.95
N LEU A 9 -13.02 -7.13 -7.68
CA LEU A 9 -13.21 -8.23 -6.75
C LEU A 9 -14.70 -8.51 -6.44
N PHE A 10 -15.58 -7.53 -6.63
CA PHE A 10 -17.01 -7.72 -6.42
C PHE A 10 -17.70 -8.47 -7.57
N CYS A 11 -17.46 -8.07 -8.82
CA CYS A 11 -18.22 -8.57 -9.98
C CYS A 11 -17.40 -9.32 -11.04
N GLY A 12 -16.08 -9.42 -10.82
CA GLY A 12 -15.13 -10.14 -11.67
C GLY A 12 -14.70 -9.42 -12.96
N LEU A 13 -15.22 -8.22 -13.24
CA LEU A 13 -14.89 -7.49 -14.48
C LEU A 13 -13.42 -7.07 -14.50
N LEU A 14 -12.73 -7.33 -15.61
CA LEU A 14 -11.38 -6.82 -15.84
C LEU A 14 -11.43 -5.36 -16.25
N ASP A 15 -10.75 -4.52 -15.49
CA ASP A 15 -10.55 -3.10 -15.77
C ASP A 15 -9.14 -2.89 -16.32
N SER A 16 -9.01 -2.15 -17.42
CA SER A 16 -7.71 -1.87 -18.06
C SER A 16 -7.11 -0.52 -17.67
N ARG A 17 -7.78 0.26 -16.81
CA ARG A 17 -7.23 1.53 -16.32
C ARG A 17 -6.07 1.23 -15.38
N THR A 18 -4.99 1.95 -15.56
CA THR A 18 -3.83 1.85 -14.67
C THR A 18 -4.14 2.64 -13.40
N PRO A 19 -3.98 2.08 -12.19
CA PRO A 19 -4.09 2.87 -10.97
C PRO A 19 -3.08 4.01 -10.98
N GLY A 20 -3.53 5.21 -10.58
CA GLY A 20 -2.63 6.35 -10.38
C GLY A 20 -1.68 6.14 -9.20
N GLU A 21 -1.03 7.22 -8.76
CA GLU A 21 -0.29 7.17 -7.50
C GLU A 21 -1.25 7.03 -6.31
N ILE A 22 -0.78 6.42 -5.22
CA ILE A 22 -1.61 6.27 -4.00
C ILE A 22 -2.02 7.62 -3.40
N ALA A 23 -1.24 8.67 -3.65
CA ALA A 23 -1.59 10.05 -3.27
C ALA A 23 -2.92 10.50 -3.91
N ASP A 24 -3.24 9.98 -5.10
CA ASP A 24 -4.44 10.31 -5.86
C ASP A 24 -5.60 9.35 -5.60
N ARG A 25 -5.54 8.56 -4.51
CA ARG A 25 -6.57 7.55 -4.18
C ARG A 25 -8.00 8.10 -4.10
N HIS A 26 -8.17 9.40 -3.90
CA HIS A 26 -9.47 10.06 -3.86
C HIS A 26 -10.12 10.20 -5.25
N LEU A 27 -9.34 10.10 -6.32
CA LEU A 27 -9.80 10.10 -7.72
C LEU A 27 -10.16 8.68 -8.19
N GLU A 28 -10.63 7.83 -7.27
CA GLU A 28 -10.86 6.43 -7.53
C GLU A 28 -12.01 6.21 -8.54
N PRO A 29 -11.76 5.45 -9.62
CA PRO A 29 -12.80 5.06 -10.54
C PRO A 29 -13.70 3.98 -9.95
N VAL A 30 -14.96 4.02 -10.35
CA VAL A 30 -15.93 2.95 -10.11
C VAL A 30 -15.91 1.91 -11.22
N CYS A 31 -16.27 0.68 -10.87
CA CYS A 31 -16.46 -0.41 -11.82
C CYS A 31 -17.68 -0.12 -12.70
N VAL A 32 -17.51 -0.17 -14.03
CA VAL A 32 -18.62 0.11 -14.98
C VAL A 32 -19.76 -0.92 -14.96
N LYS A 33 -19.60 -2.04 -14.23
CA LYS A 33 -20.62 -3.10 -14.14
C LYS A 33 -21.41 -3.06 -12.83
N CYS A 34 -20.80 -2.63 -11.73
CA CYS A 34 -21.42 -2.74 -10.39
C CYS A 34 -21.21 -1.50 -9.52
N ASP A 35 -20.63 -0.43 -10.08
CA ASP A 35 -20.39 0.86 -9.46
C ASP A 35 -19.53 0.83 -8.18
N THR A 36 -18.97 -0.32 -7.81
CA THR A 36 -18.05 -0.45 -6.68
C THR A 36 -16.73 0.28 -6.98
N PRO A 37 -16.17 1.03 -6.03
CA PRO A 37 -14.83 1.62 -6.16
C PRO A 37 -13.81 0.52 -6.47
N LEU A 38 -12.90 0.69 -7.44
CA LEU A 38 -11.98 -0.37 -7.90
C LEU A 38 -10.68 -0.52 -7.11
N TRP A 39 -10.07 0.58 -6.72
CA TRP A 39 -8.74 0.65 -6.13
C TRP A 39 -8.73 0.46 -4.61
N SER A 40 -9.85 0.73 -3.94
CA SER A 40 -10.08 0.54 -2.51
C SER A 40 -10.49 -0.90 -2.16
N GLN A 41 -10.75 -1.74 -3.16
CA GLN A 41 -11.10 -3.15 -2.95
C GLN A 41 -9.89 -3.94 -2.46
N SER A 42 -10.09 -4.60 -1.33
CA SER A 42 -9.12 -5.47 -0.68
C SER A 42 -9.47 -6.94 -0.87
N ASP A 43 -8.46 -7.79 -1.00
CA ASP A 43 -8.60 -9.25 -0.88
C ASP A 43 -8.21 -9.77 0.53
N GLY A 44 -7.97 -8.87 1.48
CA GLY A 44 -7.55 -9.18 2.85
C GLY A 44 -6.08 -9.58 2.98
N SER A 45 -5.32 -9.61 1.88
CA SER A 45 -3.93 -10.07 1.91
C SER A 45 -2.96 -9.02 2.46
N THR A 46 -1.78 -9.50 2.87
CA THR A 46 -0.66 -8.67 3.32
C THR A 46 0.54 -8.88 2.39
N VAL A 47 1.08 -7.78 1.84
CA VAL A 47 2.38 -7.77 1.17
C VAL A 47 3.46 -7.47 2.20
N THR A 48 4.50 -8.29 2.30
CA THR A 48 5.63 -8.03 3.20
C THR A 48 6.86 -7.60 2.41
N VAL A 49 7.53 -6.52 2.85
CA VAL A 49 8.76 -6.01 2.22
C VAL A 49 9.80 -5.70 3.30
N ASP A 50 11.03 -6.16 3.08
CA ASP A 50 12.18 -5.78 3.91
C ASP A 50 12.89 -4.56 3.33
N ILE A 51 12.94 -3.49 4.13
CA ILE A 51 13.52 -2.20 3.76
C ILE A 51 14.73 -1.81 4.62
N ALA A 52 15.14 -2.69 5.54
CA ALA A 52 16.22 -2.44 6.50
C ALA A 52 17.27 -3.54 6.45
N HIS A 53 17.58 -4.00 5.23
CA HIS A 53 18.55 -5.08 5.02
C HIS A 53 19.96 -4.50 4.81
N GLN A 54 21.03 -5.28 4.98
CA GLN A 54 22.39 -4.95 4.50
C GLN A 54 22.98 -3.58 4.91
N ARG A 55 22.78 -3.10 6.16
CA ARG A 55 23.32 -1.80 6.62
C ARG A 55 22.87 -0.61 5.76
N GLU A 56 21.64 -0.67 5.26
CA GLU A 56 21.04 0.43 4.51
C GLU A 56 21.06 1.75 5.27
N THR A 57 21.27 2.84 4.52
CA THR A 57 21.04 4.18 5.03
C THR A 57 19.55 4.46 5.14
N VAL A 58 19.18 5.44 5.98
CA VAL A 58 17.79 5.91 6.12
C VAL A 58 17.20 6.31 4.76
N ALA A 59 17.97 6.99 3.91
CA ALA A 59 17.51 7.43 2.60
C ALA A 59 17.17 6.26 1.67
N GLN A 60 17.99 5.20 1.67
CA GLN A 60 17.74 3.99 0.89
C GLN A 60 16.49 3.25 1.37
N ALA A 61 16.34 3.11 2.69
CA ALA A 61 15.17 2.48 3.30
C ALA A 61 13.88 3.23 2.96
N LEU A 62 13.89 4.56 3.04
CA LEU A 62 12.74 5.39 2.64
C LEU A 62 12.44 5.29 1.12
N GLY A 63 13.47 5.16 0.28
CA GLY A 63 13.29 4.89 -1.14
C GLY A 63 12.55 3.58 -1.38
N LYS A 64 12.99 2.49 -0.73
CA LYS A 64 12.32 1.19 -0.79
C LYS A 64 10.90 1.23 -0.22
N PHE A 65 10.68 1.97 0.87
CA PHE A 65 9.33 2.17 1.40
C PHE A 65 8.41 2.79 0.34
N LYS A 66 8.82 3.89 -0.30
CA LYS A 66 8.01 4.56 -1.34
C LYS A 66 7.73 3.64 -2.52
N GLU A 67 8.72 2.87 -2.96
CA GLU A 67 8.52 1.88 -4.02
C GLU A 67 7.53 0.78 -3.59
N ALA A 68 7.70 0.23 -2.38
CA ALA A 68 6.82 -0.80 -1.83
C ALA A 68 5.38 -0.32 -1.73
N LEU A 69 5.17 0.91 -1.29
CA LEU A 69 3.86 1.55 -1.19
C LEU A 69 3.21 1.70 -2.57
N SER A 70 3.93 2.26 -3.54
CA SER A 70 3.44 2.45 -4.91
C SER A 70 3.11 1.12 -5.59
N ARG A 71 3.99 0.11 -5.46
CA ARG A 71 3.77 -1.22 -6.05
C ARG A 71 2.58 -1.95 -5.40
N SER A 72 2.42 -1.85 -4.08
CA SER A 72 1.27 -2.48 -3.38
C SER A 72 -0.05 -1.78 -3.72
N TRP A 73 -0.02 -0.49 -4.03
CA TRP A 73 -1.17 0.23 -4.54
C TRP A 73 -1.52 -0.19 -5.98
N GLN A 74 -0.55 -0.15 -6.88
CA GLN A 74 -0.78 -0.29 -8.32
C GLN A 74 -0.95 -1.74 -8.79
N ARG A 75 -0.30 -2.70 -8.12
CA ARG A 75 -0.14 -4.07 -8.64
C ARG A 75 -0.78 -5.16 -7.79
N SER A 76 -1.42 -4.82 -6.68
CA SER A 76 -2.10 -5.80 -5.83
C SER A 76 -3.43 -5.28 -5.28
N HIS A 77 -4.20 -6.21 -4.73
CA HIS A 77 -5.39 -5.95 -3.91
C HIS A 77 -5.11 -6.03 -2.42
N ALA A 78 -3.84 -6.00 -2.02
CA ALA A 78 -3.47 -6.18 -0.63
C ALA A 78 -4.11 -5.13 0.27
N GLU A 79 -4.64 -5.61 1.40
CA GLU A 79 -5.15 -4.76 2.46
C GLU A 79 -4.00 -4.05 3.16
N HIS A 80 -2.94 -4.81 3.44
CA HIS A 80 -1.82 -4.36 4.24
C HIS A 80 -0.50 -4.44 3.48
N LEU A 81 0.38 -3.49 3.77
CA LEU A 81 1.80 -3.54 3.50
C LEU A 81 2.54 -3.66 4.84
N ARG A 82 3.21 -4.78 5.06
CA ARG A 82 4.05 -5.02 6.23
C ARG A 82 5.50 -4.69 5.89
N LEU A 83 6.04 -3.65 6.52
CA LEU A 83 7.42 -3.21 6.34
C LEU A 83 8.30 -3.79 7.43
N ILE A 84 9.36 -4.53 7.08
CA ILE A 84 10.43 -4.86 8.02
C ILE A 84 11.40 -3.68 8.06
N VAL A 85 11.43 -2.99 9.19
CA VAL A 85 12.18 -1.75 9.39
C VAL A 85 13.36 -1.91 10.37
N GLY A 86 13.43 -3.05 11.07
CA GLY A 86 14.38 -3.27 12.15
C GLY A 86 14.12 -2.33 13.33
N GLY A 87 15.19 -1.82 13.94
CA GLY A 87 15.13 -0.81 15.01
C GLY A 87 15.98 0.42 14.68
N GLY A 88 15.89 1.45 15.53
CA GLY A 88 16.68 2.68 15.40
C GLY A 88 16.21 3.60 14.27
N LEU A 89 17.15 4.34 13.67
CA LEU A 89 16.87 5.50 12.82
C LEU A 89 15.97 5.21 11.60
N ILE A 90 16.05 4.01 11.01
CA ILE A 90 15.17 3.63 9.88
C ILE A 90 13.72 3.55 10.36
N ARG A 91 13.48 2.91 11.51
CA ARG A 91 12.13 2.81 12.09
C ARG A 91 11.59 4.21 12.37
N ASP A 92 12.37 5.06 13.03
CA ASP A 92 11.92 6.42 13.38
C ASP A 92 11.56 7.25 12.14
N ALA A 93 12.37 7.16 11.09
CA ALA A 93 12.12 7.85 9.83
C ALA A 93 10.86 7.32 9.11
N VAL A 94 10.67 5.99 9.08
CA VAL A 94 9.48 5.37 8.49
C VAL A 94 8.22 5.77 9.25
N LEU A 95 8.27 5.79 10.58
CA LEU A 95 7.14 6.24 11.42
C LEU A 95 6.81 7.71 11.14
N GLY A 96 7.81 8.59 11.04
CA GLY A 96 7.60 9.99 10.68
C GLY A 96 6.90 10.16 9.33
N GLU A 97 7.37 9.44 8.31
CA GLU A 97 6.74 9.45 6.97
C GLU A 97 5.32 8.87 7.01
N LEU A 98 5.08 7.78 7.76
CA LEU A 98 3.75 7.19 7.89
C LEU A 98 2.77 8.10 8.63
N PHE A 99 3.21 8.80 9.67
CA PHE A 99 2.42 9.85 10.33
C PHE A 99 2.01 10.94 9.33
N PHE A 100 2.96 11.42 8.52
CA PHE A 100 2.67 12.41 7.48
C PHE A 100 1.65 11.87 6.46
N LEU A 101 1.88 10.68 5.89
CA LEU A 101 1.00 10.08 4.89
C LEU A 101 -0.41 9.79 5.46
N ASN A 102 -0.51 9.39 6.73
CA ASN A 102 -1.78 9.15 7.39
C ASN A 102 -2.54 10.46 7.62
N SER A 103 -1.86 11.53 8.02
CA SER A 103 -2.46 12.86 8.16
C SER A 103 -3.02 13.43 6.84
N LYS A 104 -2.50 12.95 5.70
CA LYS A 104 -2.99 13.28 4.35
C LYS A 104 -4.07 12.31 3.84
N GLY A 105 -4.41 11.29 4.63
CA GLY A 105 -5.35 10.24 4.22
C GLY A 105 -4.82 9.31 3.12
N ILE A 106 -3.51 9.34 2.82
CA ILE A 106 -2.91 8.51 1.77
C ILE A 106 -2.84 7.05 2.23
N VAL A 107 -2.30 6.82 3.42
CA VAL A 107 -2.41 5.54 4.14
C VAL A 107 -3.53 5.63 5.16
N LEU A 108 -4.31 4.56 5.33
CA LEU A 108 -5.52 4.58 6.14
C LEU A 108 -5.22 4.48 7.64
N ALA A 109 -4.25 3.64 7.99
CA ALA A 109 -3.76 3.44 9.35
C ALA A 109 -2.39 2.78 9.29
N PHE A 110 -1.67 2.79 10.40
CA PHE A 110 -0.50 1.94 10.59
C PHE A 110 -0.34 1.55 12.06
N GLU A 111 0.26 0.39 12.30
CA GLU A 111 0.48 -0.17 13.62
C GLU A 111 1.92 -0.67 13.73
N GLU A 112 2.56 -0.39 14.86
CA GLU A 112 3.89 -0.90 15.17
C GLU A 112 3.81 -2.34 15.66
N GLU A 113 4.63 -3.21 15.09
CA GLU A 113 4.78 -4.58 15.58
C GLU A 113 6.07 -4.73 16.40
N ASN A 114 6.00 -5.54 17.46
CA ASN A 114 7.08 -5.78 18.41
C ASN A 114 8.38 -6.36 17.80
N ARG A 115 8.38 -6.79 16.53
CA ARG A 115 9.51 -7.46 15.85
C ARG A 115 10.32 -6.56 14.91
N GLY A 116 10.21 -5.24 15.03
CA GLY A 116 10.87 -4.31 14.11
C GLY A 116 10.18 -4.26 12.76
N ALA A 117 8.86 -4.33 12.77
CA ALA A 117 8.02 -4.20 11.59
C ALA A 117 6.89 -3.21 11.85
N VAL A 118 6.37 -2.64 10.77
CA VAL A 118 5.20 -1.74 10.80
C VAL A 118 4.18 -2.27 9.80
N LEU A 119 2.94 -2.47 10.25
CA LEU A 119 1.83 -2.90 9.41
C LEU A 119 1.06 -1.67 8.94
N VAL A 120 1.04 -1.43 7.63
CA VAL A 120 0.38 -0.26 7.02
C VAL A 120 -0.89 -0.71 6.34
N ARG A 121 -2.04 -0.11 6.67
CA ARG A 121 -3.33 -0.38 6.02
C ARG A 121 -3.50 0.52 4.81
N LEU A 122 -3.61 -0.08 3.62
CA LEU A 122 -3.80 0.62 2.35
C LEU A 122 -5.28 0.69 1.95
N ARG A 123 -6.02 -0.38 2.25
CA ARG A 123 -7.41 -0.58 1.81
C ARG A 123 -8.29 -1.01 2.98
N TRP A 124 -9.60 -0.85 2.80
CA TRP A 124 -10.58 -1.42 3.71
C TRP A 124 -10.97 -2.82 3.22
N PRO A 125 -11.31 -3.75 4.13
CA PRO A 125 -11.89 -5.03 3.74
C PRO A 125 -13.16 -4.79 2.92
N LEU A 126 -13.44 -5.67 1.96
CA LEU A 126 -14.74 -5.71 1.30
C LEU A 126 -15.79 -6.06 2.36
N LEU A 127 -16.78 -5.17 2.53
CA LEU A 127 -17.98 -5.41 3.34
C LEU A 127 -18.91 -6.40 2.65
#